data_AF-A0A8C5V164-F1
#
_entry.id   AF-A0A8C5V164-F1
#
_cell.length_a   1.000
_cell.length_b   1.000
_cell.length_c   1.000
_cell.angle_alpha   90.00
_cell.angle_beta   90.00
_cell.angle_gamma   90.00
#
_symmetry.space_group_name_H-M   'P 1'
#
loop_
_entity.id
_entity.type
_entity.pdbx_description
1 polymer ?
#
loop_
_entity_poly.entity_id
_entity_poly.type
_entity_poly.pdbx_seq_one_letter_code
_entity_poly.pdbx_strand_id
1 'polypeptide(L)'
;MDLTLLWVLLPLVSVAWGQYGDYGYPYQQYHDYSDDGWVNLNRQGFSYQCPHGQVVVAVRSIFNKKEGSDRQWNYACMPTPQSLGEPTECWWEEINRAGMEWYQTCSNNGLVAGFQSRYFESVLDREWQFYCCRYSKRCPYSCWDRQWKFIMCRMTDYDCEFANV
;
A
#
# COMPACT_ATOMS: atom_id res chain seq x y z
N MET A 1 -67.52 -24.46 15.86
CA MET A 1 -66.31 -24.03 16.59
C MET A 1 -65.14 -24.58 15.80
N ASP A 2 -64.75 -23.86 14.75
CA ASP A 2 -63.74 -24.32 13.79
C ASP A 2 -62.38 -23.72 14.16
N LEU A 3 -61.44 -24.62 14.44
CA LEU A 3 -60.16 -24.39 15.11
C LEU A 3 -58.99 -24.24 14.12
N THR A 4 -59.20 -23.59 12.98
CA THR A 4 -58.20 -23.49 11.90
C THR A 4 -57.96 -22.07 11.40
N LEU A 5 -58.20 -21.07 12.26
CA LEU A 5 -58.03 -19.64 11.97
C LEU A 5 -56.86 -18.99 12.75
N LEU A 6 -55.76 -19.73 12.92
CA LEU A 6 -54.58 -19.30 13.71
C LEU A 6 -53.23 -19.51 12.98
N TRP A 7 -53.19 -19.31 11.66
CA TRP A 7 -51.94 -19.43 10.88
C TRP A 7 -51.68 -18.24 9.93
N VAL A 8 -52.18 -17.04 10.25
CA VAL A 8 -51.96 -15.85 9.41
C VAL A 8 -51.25 -14.70 10.16
N LEU A 9 -50.79 -14.93 11.40
CA LEU A 9 -50.03 -13.92 12.14
C LEU A 9 -48.78 -14.55 12.74
N LEU A 10 -47.62 -14.00 12.36
CA LEU A 10 -46.23 -14.32 12.73
C LEU A 10 -45.51 -15.21 11.67
N PRO A 11 -44.63 -14.64 10.83
CA PRO A 11 -43.55 -13.75 11.28
C PRO A 11 -43.34 -12.53 10.36
N LEU A 12 -43.92 -11.38 10.73
CA LEU A 12 -43.43 -10.05 10.28
C LEU A 12 -42.30 -9.52 11.19
N VAL A 13 -41.57 -10.43 11.83
CA VAL A 13 -40.36 -10.12 12.62
C VAL A 13 -39.21 -10.94 12.07
N SER A 14 -38.83 -10.67 10.83
CA SER A 14 -37.53 -11.12 10.28
C SER A 14 -36.93 -10.15 9.25
N VAL A 15 -37.57 -9.01 8.97
CA VAL A 15 -37.07 -8.01 8.01
C VAL A 15 -36.06 -7.03 8.64
N ALA A 16 -35.52 -7.32 9.83
CA ALA A 16 -34.57 -6.44 10.53
C ALA A 16 -33.22 -7.10 10.86
N TRP A 17 -32.84 -8.19 10.18
CA TRP A 17 -31.55 -8.86 10.39
C TRP A 17 -30.78 -9.11 9.09
N GLY A 18 -31.17 -8.47 7.98
CA GLY A 18 -30.57 -8.67 6.66
C GLY A 18 -29.51 -7.65 6.24
N GLN A 19 -29.12 -6.69 7.08
CA GLN A 19 -28.19 -5.60 6.69
C GLN A 19 -26.96 -5.40 7.58
N TYR A 20 -26.75 -6.23 8.59
CA TYR A 20 -25.43 -6.32 9.24
C TYR A 20 -24.63 -7.43 8.59
N GLY A 21 -24.33 -7.23 7.29
CA GLY A 21 -23.28 -7.96 6.61
C GLY A 21 -21.95 -7.52 7.21
N ASP A 22 -21.48 -8.35 8.13
CA ASP A 22 -20.13 -8.40 8.65
C ASP A 22 -19.11 -8.27 7.50
N TYR A 23 -18.56 -7.06 7.32
CA TYR A 23 -17.42 -6.82 6.42
C TYR A 23 -16.14 -7.32 7.11
N GLY A 24 -16.12 -8.60 7.45
CA GLY A 24 -14.91 -9.33 7.78
C GLY A 24 -14.15 -9.56 6.48
N TYR A 25 -13.13 -8.74 6.22
CA TYR A 25 -12.11 -9.08 5.23
C TYR A 25 -11.57 -10.47 5.58
N PRO A 26 -11.66 -11.47 4.68
CA PRO A 26 -11.04 -12.76 4.94
C PRO A 26 -9.53 -12.54 4.97
N TYR A 27 -8.97 -12.53 6.18
CA TYR A 27 -7.56 -12.36 6.49
C TYR A 27 -6.80 -13.65 6.14
N GLN A 28 -6.86 -14.07 4.87
CA GLN A 28 -6.24 -15.31 4.43
C GLN A 28 -6.02 -15.34 2.92
N GLN A 29 -5.13 -14.48 2.43
CA GLN A 29 -4.20 -14.93 1.41
C GLN A 29 -2.94 -14.10 1.51
N TYR A 30 -1.83 -14.80 1.71
CA TYR A 30 -0.46 -14.33 1.54
C TYR A 30 -0.41 -13.12 0.61
N HIS A 31 0.17 -12.01 1.07
CA HIS A 31 0.79 -11.06 0.15
C HIS A 31 1.74 -11.88 -0.71
N ASP A 32 1.26 -12.30 -1.87
CA ASP A 32 2.05 -12.94 -2.89
C ASP A 32 3.01 -11.84 -3.32
N TYR A 33 4.21 -11.85 -2.71
CA TYR A 33 5.37 -11.28 -3.36
C TYR A 33 5.41 -12.04 -4.67
N SER A 34 4.88 -11.43 -5.73
CA SER A 34 5.04 -12.00 -7.04
C SER A 34 6.53 -12.32 -7.16
N ASP A 35 6.86 -13.57 -7.50
CA ASP A 35 8.24 -14.06 -7.62
C ASP A 35 8.95 -13.42 -8.84
N ASP A 36 8.58 -12.17 -9.15
CA ASP A 36 9.08 -11.32 -10.22
C ASP A 36 10.52 -10.83 -9.93
N GLY A 37 11.11 -11.28 -8.82
CA GLY A 37 12.50 -11.06 -8.46
C GLY A 37 12.80 -9.68 -7.85
N TRP A 38 14.09 -9.39 -7.69
CA TRP A 38 14.56 -8.10 -7.20
C TRP A 38 14.48 -7.05 -8.31
N VAL A 39 13.97 -5.85 -8.00
CA VAL A 39 13.91 -4.76 -8.98
C VAL A 39 15.28 -4.15 -9.26
N ASN A 40 16.29 -4.50 -8.46
CA ASN A 40 17.66 -4.01 -8.60
C ASN A 40 18.70 -5.01 -8.10
N LEU A 41 19.92 -4.87 -8.62
CA LEU A 41 21.14 -5.36 -7.97
C LEU A 41 21.69 -4.31 -6.98
N ASN A 42 22.63 -4.72 -6.13
CA ASN A 42 23.30 -3.79 -5.22
C ASN A 42 24.03 -2.67 -5.99
N ARG A 43 24.04 -1.47 -5.40
CA ARG A 43 24.66 -0.23 -5.89
C ARG A 43 24.11 0.26 -7.24
N GLN A 44 23.08 -0.40 -7.77
CA GLN A 44 22.37 -0.01 -8.98
C GLN A 44 21.17 0.89 -8.62
N GLY A 45 20.90 1.85 -9.49
CA GLY A 45 19.64 2.59 -9.47
C GLY A 45 18.50 1.80 -10.11
N PHE A 46 17.26 2.18 -9.78
CA PHE A 46 16.06 1.56 -10.37
C PHE A 46 14.92 2.57 -10.46
N SER A 47 13.94 2.25 -11.30
CA SER A 47 12.62 2.89 -11.36
C SER A 47 11.57 1.79 -11.40
N TYR A 48 10.61 1.87 -10.48
CA TYR A 48 9.53 0.90 -10.33
C TYR A 48 8.21 1.66 -10.23
N GLN A 49 7.21 1.24 -11.01
CA GLN A 49 5.88 1.81 -10.99
C GLN A 49 4.87 0.67 -11.02
N CYS A 50 3.85 0.77 -10.17
CA CYS A 50 2.70 -0.11 -10.21
C CYS A 50 1.94 0.07 -11.53
N PRO A 51 1.25 -0.98 -12.02
CA PRO A 51 0.32 -0.85 -13.13
C PRO A 51 -0.73 0.24 -12.87
N HIS A 52 -1.26 0.81 -13.94
CA HIS A 52 -2.28 1.86 -13.86
C HIS A 52 -3.45 1.46 -12.94
N GLY A 53 -3.82 2.34 -12.01
CA GLY A 53 -4.88 2.11 -11.03
C GLY A 53 -4.45 1.36 -9.77
N GLN A 54 -3.21 0.87 -9.70
CA GLN A 54 -2.68 0.19 -8.52
C GLN A 54 -1.75 1.08 -7.69
N VAL A 55 -1.62 0.76 -6.42
CA VAL A 55 -0.72 1.42 -5.46
C VAL A 55 0.21 0.40 -4.82
N VAL A 56 1.33 0.90 -4.27
CA VAL A 56 2.25 0.06 -3.49
C VAL A 56 1.58 -0.33 -2.19
N VAL A 57 1.58 -1.64 -1.92
CA VAL A 57 1.06 -2.20 -0.68
C VAL A 57 2.09 -3.03 0.07
N ALA A 58 3.17 -3.50 -0.57
CA ALA A 58 4.23 -4.22 0.14
C ALA A 58 5.61 -3.73 -0.29
N VAL A 59 6.52 -3.72 0.68
CA VAL A 59 7.94 -3.43 0.48
C VAL A 59 8.75 -4.53 1.15
N ARG A 60 9.68 -5.10 0.39
CA ARG A 60 10.66 -6.09 0.84
C ARG A 60 12.04 -5.62 0.46
N SER A 61 12.99 -5.83 1.37
CA SER A 61 14.39 -5.57 1.10
C SER A 61 15.31 -6.62 1.72
N ILE A 62 16.49 -6.80 1.13
CA ILE A 62 17.60 -7.55 1.74
C ILE A 62 18.84 -6.68 1.72
N PHE A 63 19.47 -6.56 2.89
CA PHE A 63 20.68 -5.77 3.08
C PHE A 63 21.94 -6.61 2.94
N ASN A 64 22.97 -6.01 2.34
CA ASN A 64 24.27 -6.62 2.17
C ASN A 64 25.39 -5.64 2.52
N LYS A 65 26.06 -5.92 3.65
CA LYS A 65 27.20 -5.13 4.13
C LYS A 65 28.41 -5.15 3.18
N LYS A 66 28.64 -6.27 2.49
CA LYS A 66 29.81 -6.44 1.59
C LYS A 66 29.62 -5.70 0.27
N GLU A 67 28.38 -5.54 -0.17
CA GLU A 67 28.03 -4.86 -1.42
C GLU A 67 27.69 -3.38 -1.20
N GLY A 68 28.62 -2.65 -0.57
CA GLY A 68 28.48 -1.20 -0.36
C GLY A 68 27.44 -0.81 0.70
N SER A 69 27.14 -1.71 1.65
CA SER A 69 26.09 -1.52 2.67
C SER A 69 24.75 -1.14 2.05
N ASP A 70 24.36 -1.87 1.02
CA ASP A 70 23.21 -1.53 0.20
C ASP A 70 22.10 -2.60 0.29
N ARG A 71 20.90 -2.23 -0.15
CA ARG A 71 19.73 -3.10 -0.19
C ARG A 71 19.29 -3.42 -1.61
N GLN A 72 18.85 -4.65 -1.81
CA GLN A 72 18.02 -5.04 -2.94
C GLN A 72 16.55 -4.89 -2.55
N TRP A 73 15.71 -4.47 -3.49
CA TRP A 73 14.32 -4.12 -3.25
C TRP A 73 13.35 -4.96 -4.08
N ASN A 74 12.19 -5.24 -3.51
CA ASN A 74 11.05 -5.84 -4.19
C ASN A 74 9.78 -5.21 -3.61
N TYR A 75 8.78 -5.02 -4.47
CA TYR A 75 7.56 -4.30 -4.17
C TYR A 75 6.36 -5.10 -4.67
N ALA A 76 5.22 -4.97 -3.98
CA ALA A 76 3.96 -5.51 -4.46
C ALA A 76 2.92 -4.40 -4.63
N CYS A 77 2.11 -4.56 -5.67
CA CYS A 77 1.05 -3.62 -6.03
C CYS A 77 -0.32 -4.27 -5.86
N MET A 78 -1.32 -3.48 -5.49
CA MET A 78 -2.72 -3.89 -5.53
C MET A 78 -3.60 -2.77 -6.08
N PRO A 79 -4.72 -3.11 -6.73
CA PRO A 79 -5.74 -2.13 -7.11
C PRO A 79 -6.23 -1.36 -5.89
N THR A 80 -6.48 -0.06 -6.06
CA THR A 80 -7.16 0.72 -5.02
C THR A 80 -8.63 0.28 -4.88
N PRO A 81 -9.25 0.49 -3.70
CA PRO A 81 -10.69 0.27 -3.55
C PRO A 81 -11.50 1.05 -4.57
N GLN A 82 -12.53 0.42 -5.15
CA GLN A 82 -13.42 1.05 -6.15
C GLN A 82 -14.02 2.39 -5.67
N SER A 83 -14.16 2.56 -4.35
CA SER A 83 -14.66 3.79 -3.75
C SER A 83 -13.78 5.02 -4.04
N LEU A 84 -12.48 4.84 -4.28
CA LEU A 84 -11.55 5.92 -4.67
C LEU A 84 -11.71 6.34 -6.14
N GLY A 85 -12.31 5.51 -6.97
CA GLY A 85 -12.47 5.73 -8.41
C GLY A 85 -11.15 5.56 -9.17
N GLU A 86 -11.12 6.09 -10.40
CA GLU A 86 -9.94 5.99 -11.27
C GLU A 86 -8.86 7.01 -10.90
N PRO A 87 -7.57 6.71 -11.18
CA PRO A 87 -6.49 7.68 -11.06
C PRO A 87 -6.73 8.83 -12.06
N THR A 88 -6.53 10.04 -11.58
CA THR A 88 -6.77 11.30 -12.32
C THR A 88 -5.47 11.96 -12.75
N GLU A 89 -4.42 11.83 -11.94
CA GLU A 89 -3.14 12.48 -12.15
C GLU A 89 -2.06 11.72 -11.37
N CYS A 90 -0.88 11.58 -11.96
CA CYS A 90 0.28 11.00 -11.29
C CYS A 90 1.51 11.86 -11.55
N TRP A 91 2.41 11.94 -10.56
CA TRP A 91 3.59 12.78 -10.62
C TRP A 91 4.72 12.18 -9.76
N TRP A 92 5.93 12.64 -10.04
CA TRP A 92 7.09 12.37 -9.19
C TRP A 92 7.23 13.48 -8.16
N GLU A 93 7.39 13.11 -6.90
CA GLU A 93 7.74 14.04 -5.83
C GLU A 93 9.19 14.52 -5.96
N GLU A 94 9.60 15.43 -5.09
CA GLU A 94 11.00 15.84 -4.99
C GLU A 94 11.91 14.69 -4.53
N ILE A 95 13.22 14.85 -4.80
CA ILE A 95 14.23 13.85 -4.44
C ILE A 95 14.64 14.05 -2.98
N ASN A 96 14.50 12.99 -2.18
CA ASN A 96 15.13 12.86 -0.88
C ASN A 96 16.58 12.45 -1.06
N ARG A 97 17.50 13.29 -0.59
CA ARG A 97 18.94 13.09 -0.76
C ARG A 97 19.47 12.00 0.18
N ALA A 98 20.48 11.28 -0.30
CA ALA A 98 21.18 10.26 0.48
C ALA A 98 21.82 10.86 1.75
N GLY A 99 21.78 10.10 2.85
CA GLY A 99 22.33 10.50 4.15
C GLY A 99 21.45 11.47 4.95
N MET A 100 20.25 11.78 4.46
CA MET A 100 19.27 12.63 5.14
C MET A 100 18.05 11.81 5.56
N GLU A 101 17.39 12.21 6.65
CA GLU A 101 16.11 11.62 7.05
C GLU A 101 15.03 11.93 6.01
N TRP A 102 14.18 10.94 5.72
CA TRP A 102 13.04 11.14 4.83
C TRP A 102 11.88 11.76 5.60
N TYR A 103 11.32 12.85 5.07
CA TYR A 103 10.17 13.54 5.66
C TYR A 103 9.07 13.85 4.64
N GLN A 104 9.32 13.57 3.35
CA GLN A 104 8.42 13.94 2.26
C GLN A 104 7.34 12.88 2.06
N THR A 105 6.08 13.30 2.10
CA THR A 105 4.91 12.48 1.75
C THR A 105 4.42 12.85 0.35
N CYS A 106 3.55 12.02 -0.24
CA CYS A 106 2.82 12.42 -1.44
C CYS A 106 1.98 13.67 -1.15
N SER A 107 2.27 14.74 -1.87
CA SER A 107 1.50 15.99 -1.89
C SER A 107 0.08 15.75 -2.42
N ASN A 108 -0.80 16.74 -2.32
CA ASN A 108 -2.14 16.71 -2.93
C ASN A 108 -3.00 15.46 -2.63
N ASN A 109 -2.78 14.81 -1.47
CA ASN A 109 -3.45 13.57 -1.08
C ASN A 109 -3.22 12.40 -2.06
N GLY A 110 -2.06 12.37 -2.72
CA GLY A 110 -1.63 11.26 -3.55
C GLY A 110 -1.30 10.02 -2.74
N LEU A 111 -1.42 8.86 -3.36
CA LEU A 111 -0.96 7.57 -2.83
C LEU A 111 0.30 7.14 -3.56
N VAL A 112 1.21 6.49 -2.85
CA VAL A 112 2.46 6.00 -3.45
C VAL A 112 2.14 4.84 -4.40
N ALA A 113 2.49 5.03 -5.66
CA ALA A 113 2.32 4.06 -6.74
C ALA A 113 3.66 3.62 -7.35
N GLY A 114 4.79 4.10 -6.83
CA GLY A 114 6.10 3.69 -7.32
C GLY A 114 7.25 4.42 -6.64
N PHE A 115 8.46 4.04 -7.04
CA PHE A 115 9.71 4.55 -6.50
C PHE A 115 10.75 4.68 -7.60
N GLN A 116 11.61 5.68 -7.45
CA GLN A 116 12.88 5.75 -8.15
C GLN A 116 13.96 5.94 -7.11
N SER A 117 15.06 5.21 -7.28
CA SER A 117 16.18 5.29 -6.36
C SER A 117 17.50 5.23 -7.07
N ARG A 118 18.49 5.94 -6.54
CA ARG A 118 19.87 5.93 -6.98
C ARG A 118 20.78 5.73 -5.79
N TYR A 119 21.71 4.79 -5.91
CA TYR A 119 22.75 4.60 -4.90
C TYR A 119 23.80 5.72 -4.97
N PHE A 120 24.19 6.24 -3.80
CA PHE A 120 25.13 7.34 -3.66
C PHE A 120 26.34 6.90 -2.82
N GLU A 121 27.45 6.63 -3.52
CA GLU A 121 28.62 5.96 -2.95
C GLU A 121 29.32 6.76 -1.85
N SER A 122 29.29 8.10 -1.88
CA SER A 122 30.03 8.92 -0.93
C SER A 122 29.54 8.81 0.52
N VAL A 123 28.29 8.41 0.73
CA VAL A 123 27.68 8.21 2.06
C VAL A 123 27.09 6.81 2.24
N LEU A 124 27.29 5.92 1.26
CA LEU A 124 26.81 4.53 1.25
C LEU A 124 25.29 4.42 1.51
N ASP A 125 24.52 5.33 0.92
CA ASP A 125 23.06 5.41 1.08
C ASP A 125 22.38 5.69 -0.28
N ARG A 126 21.05 5.76 -0.30
CA ARG A 126 20.24 5.94 -1.51
C ARG A 126 19.49 7.27 -1.50
N GLU A 127 19.46 7.89 -2.67
CA GLU A 127 18.48 8.93 -2.99
C GLU A 127 17.15 8.28 -3.35
N TRP A 128 16.05 8.92 -2.97
CA TRP A 128 14.70 8.39 -3.14
C TRP A 128 13.76 9.43 -3.73
N GLN A 129 12.99 9.02 -4.73
CA GLN A 129 11.92 9.79 -5.33
C GLN A 129 10.66 8.93 -5.38
N PHE A 130 9.55 9.48 -4.91
CA PHE A 130 8.28 8.76 -4.85
C PHE A 130 7.42 9.11 -6.07
N TYR A 131 6.83 8.08 -6.68
CA TYR A 131 5.79 8.27 -7.69
C TYR A 131 4.43 8.21 -7.01
N CYS A 132 3.67 9.30 -7.11
CA CYS A 132 2.41 9.47 -6.42
C CYS A 132 1.28 9.59 -7.45
N CYS A 133 0.13 9.00 -7.14
CA CYS A 133 -1.09 9.12 -7.94
C CYS A 133 -2.25 9.65 -7.10
N ARG A 134 -2.98 10.61 -7.65
CA ARG A 134 -4.24 11.13 -7.12
C ARG A 134 -5.41 10.43 -7.78
N TYR A 135 -6.40 10.07 -6.98
CA TYR A 135 -7.61 9.40 -7.42
C TYR A 135 -8.82 10.34 -7.43
N SER A 136 -9.85 9.94 -8.17
CA SER A 136 -11.08 10.73 -8.37
C SER A 136 -11.75 11.13 -7.06
N LYS A 137 -11.66 10.29 -6.03
CA LYS A 137 -12.07 10.62 -4.66
C LYS A 137 -10.88 10.64 -3.72
N ARG A 138 -10.98 11.52 -2.73
CA ARG A 138 -9.94 11.71 -1.72
C ARG A 138 -9.87 10.48 -0.82
N CYS A 139 -8.68 9.89 -0.72
CA CYS A 139 -8.38 8.91 0.32
C CYS A 139 -8.46 9.60 1.69
N PRO A 140 -9.25 9.06 2.65
CA PRO A 140 -9.30 9.59 4.01
C PRO A 140 -7.91 9.63 4.65
N TYR A 141 -7.70 10.55 5.60
CA TYR A 141 -6.41 10.71 6.27
C TYR A 141 -5.83 9.38 6.79
N SER A 142 -6.68 8.51 7.34
CA SER A 142 -6.27 7.19 7.85
C SER A 142 -5.69 6.27 6.77
N CYS A 143 -6.21 6.30 5.54
CA CYS A 143 -5.70 5.48 4.44
C CYS A 143 -4.32 5.98 3.98
N TRP A 144 -4.18 7.30 3.85
CA TRP A 144 -2.95 7.95 3.38
C TRP A 144 -1.83 7.84 4.42
N ASP A 145 -2.13 8.18 5.67
CA ASP A 145 -1.18 8.13 6.80
C ASP A 145 -0.70 6.71 7.06
N ARG A 146 -1.59 5.72 6.95
CA ARG A 146 -1.24 4.30 7.10
C ARG A 146 -0.29 3.83 5.99
N GLN A 147 -0.59 4.13 4.73
CA GLN A 147 0.28 3.74 3.62
C GLN A 147 1.67 4.35 3.81
N TRP A 148 1.73 5.64 4.13
CA TRP A 148 3.00 6.34 4.32
C TRP A 148 3.82 5.74 5.46
N LYS A 149 3.23 5.54 6.63
CA LYS A 149 3.90 4.93 7.79
C LYS A 149 4.40 3.52 7.50
N PHE A 150 3.61 2.72 6.79
CA PHE A 150 4.02 1.38 6.37
C PHE A 150 5.26 1.42 5.46
N ILE A 151 5.21 2.23 4.39
CA ILE A 151 6.31 2.37 3.43
C ILE A 151 7.58 2.86 4.13
N MET A 152 7.46 3.94 4.90
CA MET A 152 8.56 4.50 5.68
C MET A 152 9.22 3.45 6.55
N CYS A 153 8.41 2.77 7.37
CA CYS A 153 8.93 1.76 8.27
C CYS A 153 9.68 0.68 7.49
N ARG A 154 9.07 0.06 6.47
CA ARG A 154 9.68 -1.07 5.73
C ARG A 154 10.93 -0.69 4.94
N MET A 155 11.10 0.60 4.65
CA MET A 155 12.25 1.11 3.93
C MET A 155 13.38 1.55 4.87
N THR A 156 13.09 1.99 6.10
CA THR A 156 14.11 2.40 7.08
C THR A 156 14.47 1.28 8.07
N ASP A 157 13.48 0.58 8.62
CA ASP A 157 13.61 -0.46 9.65
C ASP A 157 13.25 -1.86 9.10
N TYR A 158 13.87 -2.89 9.66
CA TYR A 158 13.62 -4.28 9.30
C TYR A 158 12.44 -4.87 10.09
N ASP A 159 12.19 -4.42 11.32
CA ASP A 159 11.21 -4.98 12.25
C ASP A 159 10.02 -4.02 12.46
N CYS A 160 9.17 -3.94 11.45
CA CYS A 160 8.00 -3.07 11.45
C CYS A 160 6.73 -3.78 11.91
N GLU A 161 6.09 -3.25 12.96
CA GLU A 161 4.82 -3.75 13.50
C GLU A 161 3.59 -3.42 12.62
N PHE A 162 3.76 -2.62 11.56
CA PHE A 162 2.66 -2.28 10.66
C PHE A 162 2.36 -3.45 9.71
N ALA A 163 1.40 -4.29 10.09
CA ALA A 163 0.72 -5.17 9.14
C ALA A 163 -0.22 -4.33 8.26
N ASN A 164 -0.31 -4.66 6.97
CA ASN A 164 -1.38 -4.16 6.10
C ASN A 164 -2.71 -4.72 6.60
N VAL A 165 -3.35 -4.02 7.53
CA VAL A 165 -4.74 -4.33 7.97
C VAL A 165 -5.73 -3.56 7.13
#